data_AF-A0A9D5Z9C6-F1
#
_entry.id   AF-A0A9D5Z9C6-F1
#
_cell.length_a   1.000
_cell.length_b   1.000
_cell.length_c   1.000
_cell.angle_alpha   90.00
_cell.angle_beta   90.00
_cell.angle_gamma   90.00
#
_symmetry.space_group_name_H-M   'P 1'
#
loop_
_entity.id
_entity.type
_entity.pdbx_description
1 polymer ?
#
loop_
_entity_poly.entity_id
_entity_poly.type
_entity_poly.pdbx_seq_one_letter_code
_entity_poly.pdbx_strand_id
1 'polypeptide(L)'
;MARSAGATANPINPSQTIPTSTSIGTKTNLNNALRLRMAEELSMFGLAPRSQQTYLAAVDRLASRSWQSVEHLSEDDIRQYMLNLRDNGAAQGTFKTNWFGLQFLYEHVLGREWALFTKKRSDNPDRAAFPGSSLTSRCSVS
;
A
#
# COMPACT_ATOMS: atom_id res chain seq x y z
N MET A 1 56.36 -17.49 43.98
CA MET A 1 55.21 -16.55 43.97
C MET A 1 55.54 -15.50 42.92
N ALA A 2 54.77 -15.17 41.89
CA ALA A 2 53.33 -15.15 41.69
C ALA A 2 52.95 -15.50 40.22
N ARG A 3 51.64 -15.61 40.00
CA ARG A 3 50.95 -16.38 38.96
C ARG A 3 50.75 -15.57 37.66
N SER A 4 50.88 -16.25 36.53
CA SER A 4 50.33 -15.82 35.23
C SER A 4 48.81 -15.97 35.20
N ALA A 5 48.11 -15.06 34.52
CA ALA A 5 46.99 -15.28 33.59
C ALA A 5 46.12 -14.03 33.48
N GLY A 6 45.69 -13.68 32.26
CA GLY A 6 44.58 -12.76 32.05
C GLY A 6 44.69 -11.92 30.78
N ALA A 7 44.60 -12.57 29.62
CA ALA A 7 44.37 -11.92 28.35
C ALA A 7 43.03 -11.17 28.35
N THR A 8 43.00 -9.95 27.82
CA THR A 8 41.81 -9.38 27.20
C THR A 8 42.27 -8.68 25.93
N ALA A 9 42.35 -9.46 24.86
CA ALA A 9 42.26 -8.93 23.51
C ALA A 9 40.81 -8.55 23.27
N ASN A 10 40.55 -7.31 22.86
CA ASN A 10 39.36 -7.02 22.07
C ASN A 10 39.81 -6.20 20.85
N PRO A 11 39.69 -6.76 19.63
CA PRO A 11 40.21 -6.13 18.44
C PRO A 11 39.42 -4.88 18.09
N ILE A 12 40.19 -3.91 17.61
CA ILE A 12 39.79 -2.73 16.85
C ILE A 12 38.62 -3.10 15.92
N ASN A 13 37.47 -2.43 16.06
CA ASN A 13 36.39 -2.50 15.09
C ASN A 13 36.52 -1.31 14.12
N PRO A 14 37.08 -1.48 12.91
CA PRO A 14 37.29 -0.40 11.94
C PRO A 14 36.06 -0.14 11.06
N SER A 15 34.84 -0.09 11.60
CA SER A 15 33.64 0.15 10.77
C SER A 15 32.69 1.21 11.29
N GLN A 16 33.19 2.18 12.05
CA GLN A 16 32.51 3.47 12.19
C GLN A 16 33.05 4.48 11.16
N THR A 17 32.85 4.17 9.89
CA THR A 17 32.65 5.21 8.88
C THR A 17 31.17 5.55 8.93
N ILE A 18 30.82 6.59 9.68
CA ILE A 18 29.55 7.28 9.51
C ILE A 18 29.70 8.05 8.20
N PRO A 19 28.97 7.74 7.10
CA PRO A 19 28.82 8.73 6.07
C PRO A 19 27.92 9.83 6.62
N THR A 20 28.51 10.97 6.95
CA THR A 20 27.81 12.24 7.09
C THR A 20 27.22 12.59 5.72
N SER A 21 26.06 12.01 5.41
CA SER A 21 25.33 12.33 4.18
C SER A 21 24.42 13.53 4.46
N THR A 22 25.03 14.71 4.54
CA THR A 22 24.36 15.96 4.23
C THR A 22 24.01 15.91 2.74
N SER A 23 22.84 15.37 2.41
CA SER A 23 22.30 15.37 1.05
C SER A 23 21.13 16.35 1.00
N ILE A 24 21.46 17.62 0.77
CA ILE A 24 20.51 18.66 0.36
C ILE A 24 20.13 18.36 -1.09
N GLY A 25 18.84 18.09 -1.32
CA GLY A 25 18.28 18.00 -2.68
C GLY A 25 17.59 16.69 -3.03
N THR A 26 16.83 16.05 -2.13
CA THR A 26 15.90 14.99 -2.52
C THR A 26 14.70 15.60 -3.24
N LYS A 27 14.79 15.71 -4.56
CA LYS A 27 13.59 15.67 -5.42
C LYS A 27 12.90 14.34 -5.10
N THR A 28 11.79 14.42 -4.38
CA THR A 28 10.95 13.34 -3.85
C THR A 28 10.37 12.44 -4.95
N ASN A 29 11.24 11.69 -5.62
CA ASN A 29 10.87 10.47 -6.33
C ASN A 29 10.91 9.36 -5.27
N LEU A 30 9.89 8.49 -5.24
CA LEU A 30 9.70 7.44 -4.23
C LEU A 30 11.01 6.96 -3.58
N ASN A 31 11.15 7.14 -2.26
CA ASN A 31 12.33 6.69 -1.52
C ASN A 31 12.63 5.24 -1.91
N ASN A 32 13.86 4.93 -2.34
CA ASN A 32 14.21 3.61 -2.89
C ASN A 32 13.81 2.46 -1.95
N ALA A 33 13.93 2.69 -0.64
CA ALA A 33 13.46 1.76 0.39
C ALA A 33 11.96 1.43 0.31
N LEU A 34 11.09 2.43 0.06
CA LEU A 34 9.65 2.22 -0.06
C LEU A 34 9.30 1.43 -1.34
N ARG A 35 10.03 1.71 -2.43
CA ARG A 35 9.91 0.99 -3.71
C ARG A 35 10.25 -0.49 -3.56
N LEU A 36 11.35 -0.78 -2.87
CA LEU A 36 11.79 -2.15 -2.57
C LEU A 36 10.78 -2.88 -1.70
N ARG A 37 10.31 -2.25 -0.62
CA ARG A 37 9.29 -2.83 0.25
C ARG A 37 7.99 -3.14 -0.50
N MET A 38 7.54 -2.21 -1.36
CA MET A 38 6.37 -2.46 -2.20
C MET A 38 6.59 -3.64 -3.16
N ALA A 39 7.79 -3.77 -3.76
CA ALA A 39 8.10 -4.89 -4.64
C ALA A 39 8.13 -6.24 -3.90
N GLU A 40 8.68 -6.27 -2.69
CA GLU A 40 8.69 -7.46 -1.82
C GLU A 40 7.26 -7.90 -1.49
N GLU A 41 6.43 -6.97 -1.01
CA GLU A 41 5.02 -7.24 -0.73
C GLU A 41 4.31 -7.77 -1.98
N LEU A 42 4.41 -7.07 -3.13
CA LEU A 42 3.78 -7.51 -4.38
C LEU A 42 4.24 -8.92 -4.81
N SER A 43 5.50 -9.27 -4.54
CA SER A 43 6.04 -10.61 -4.78
C SER A 43 5.42 -11.65 -3.85
N MET A 44 5.24 -11.32 -2.55
CA MET A 44 4.55 -12.19 -1.59
C MET A 44 3.10 -12.45 -1.97
N PHE A 45 2.40 -11.46 -2.57
CA PHE A 45 1.05 -11.63 -3.12
C PHE A 45 1.01 -12.41 -4.44
N GLY A 46 2.16 -12.82 -4.99
CA GLY A 46 2.24 -13.62 -6.21
C GLY A 46 1.93 -12.84 -7.49
N LEU A 47 2.07 -11.51 -7.48
CA LEU A 47 1.85 -10.71 -8.68
C LEU A 47 2.98 -10.90 -9.70
N ALA A 48 2.61 -11.00 -10.98
CA ALA A 48 3.55 -11.08 -12.08
C ALA A 48 4.47 -9.84 -12.14
N PRO A 49 5.76 -9.99 -12.51
CA PRO A 49 6.73 -8.88 -12.49
C PRO A 49 6.32 -7.70 -13.38
N ARG A 50 5.59 -7.97 -14.47
CA ARG A 50 5.04 -6.93 -15.34
C ARG A 50 3.98 -6.07 -14.62
N SER A 51 3.12 -6.69 -13.81
CA SER A 51 2.14 -5.98 -12.99
C SER A 51 2.82 -5.18 -11.88
N GLN A 52 3.87 -5.74 -11.26
CA GLN A 52 4.65 -5.06 -10.24
C GLN A 52 5.23 -3.74 -10.75
N GLN A 53 5.92 -3.78 -11.90
CA GLN A 53 6.48 -2.59 -12.54
C GLN A 53 5.40 -1.55 -12.87
N THR A 54 4.23 -2.02 -13.30
CA THR A 54 3.13 -1.13 -13.65
C THR A 54 2.58 -0.40 -12.41
N TYR A 55 2.51 -1.07 -11.27
CA TYR A 55 2.06 -0.47 -10.02
C TYR A 55 3.11 0.47 -9.44
N LEU A 56 4.38 0.08 -9.43
CA LEU A 56 5.49 0.96 -9.03
C LEU A 56 5.50 2.25 -9.89
N ALA A 57 5.34 2.11 -11.21
CA ALA A 57 5.26 3.26 -12.11
C ALA A 57 4.04 4.16 -11.85
N ALA A 58 2.92 3.61 -11.39
CA ALA A 58 1.77 4.41 -11.00
C ALA A 58 2.05 5.25 -9.74
N VAL A 59 2.67 4.65 -8.73
CA VAL A 59 3.06 5.39 -7.52
C VAL A 59 4.11 6.46 -7.84
N ASP A 60 5.03 6.16 -8.75
CA ASP A 60 6.03 7.14 -9.21
C ASP A 60 5.40 8.35 -9.90
N ARG A 61 4.35 8.12 -10.69
CA ARG A 61 3.58 9.21 -11.33
C ARG A 61 2.86 10.07 -10.30
N LEU A 62 2.31 9.45 -9.25
CA LEU A 62 1.73 10.18 -8.12
C LEU A 62 2.80 11.01 -7.41
N ALA A 63 3.93 10.40 -7.06
CA ALA A 63 5.04 11.07 -6.38
C ALA A 63 5.58 12.26 -7.20
N SER A 64 5.68 12.09 -8.53
CA SER A 64 6.14 13.14 -9.44
C SER A 64 5.18 14.32 -9.55
N ARG A 65 3.88 14.09 -9.34
CA ARG A 65 2.83 15.12 -9.41
C ARG A 65 2.59 15.79 -8.07
N SER A 66 2.91 15.09 -6.98
CA SER A 66 2.69 15.55 -5.62
C SER A 66 3.86 16.39 -5.14
N TRP A 67 3.56 17.40 -4.34
CA TRP A 67 4.57 18.28 -3.74
C TRP A 67 5.07 17.71 -2.41
N GLN A 68 4.47 16.59 -1.97
CA GLN A 68 4.73 15.91 -0.71
C GLN A 68 5.14 14.47 -0.96
N SER A 69 5.85 13.87 0.00
CA SER A 69 6.19 12.44 -0.04
C SER A 69 4.93 11.59 0.02
N VAL A 70 4.93 10.46 -0.69
CA VAL A 70 3.82 9.49 -0.75
C VAL A 70 3.42 8.97 0.63
N GLU A 71 4.34 9.00 1.60
CA GLU A 71 4.07 8.63 2.99
C GLU A 71 3.24 9.66 3.76
N HIS A 72 3.19 10.91 3.28
CA HIS A 72 2.51 12.05 3.92
C HIS A 72 1.22 12.47 3.20
N LEU A 73 0.89 11.87 2.05
CA LEU A 73 -0.36 12.17 1.36
C LEU A 73 -1.56 11.75 2.21
N SER A 74 -2.60 12.58 2.19
CA SER A 74 -3.88 12.28 2.82
C SER A 74 -4.84 11.56 1.86
N GLU A 75 -5.93 11.01 2.42
CA GLU A 75 -6.99 10.38 1.62
C GLU A 75 -7.58 11.36 0.60
N ASP A 76 -7.77 12.63 0.98
CA ASP A 76 -8.33 13.64 0.09
C ASP A 76 -7.40 13.95 -1.08
N ASP A 77 -6.09 14.08 -0.84
CA ASP A 77 -5.11 14.35 -1.89
C ASP A 77 -5.14 13.27 -2.99
N ILE A 78 -5.33 12.01 -2.59
CA ILE A 78 -5.41 10.89 -3.54
C ILE A 78 -6.72 10.87 -4.28
N ARG A 79 -7.81 11.21 -3.60
CA ARG A 79 -9.12 11.40 -4.23
C ARG A 79 -9.02 12.49 -5.30
N GLN A 80 -8.44 13.64 -4.97
CA GLN A 80 -8.23 14.75 -5.90
C GLN A 80 -7.32 14.34 -7.07
N TYR A 81 -6.25 13.61 -6.80
CA TYR A 81 -5.37 13.10 -7.85
C TYR A 81 -6.10 12.16 -8.82
N MET A 82 -6.89 11.22 -8.30
CA MET A 82 -7.70 10.30 -9.13
C MET A 82 -8.75 11.06 -9.95
N LEU A 83 -9.43 12.04 -9.35
CA LEU A 83 -10.37 12.91 -10.08
C LEU A 83 -9.66 13.67 -11.20
N ASN A 84 -8.48 14.24 -10.92
CA ASN A 84 -7.69 14.93 -11.93
C ASN A 84 -7.30 14.00 -13.08
N LEU A 85 -6.89 12.75 -12.81
CA LEU A 85 -6.60 11.78 -13.87
C LEU A 85 -7.82 11.54 -14.78
N ARG A 86 -9.00 11.46 -14.18
CA ARG A 86 -10.25 11.28 -14.92
C ARG A 86 -10.57 12.49 -15.79
N ASP A 87 -10.42 13.70 -15.25
CA ASP A 87 -10.71 14.95 -15.96
C ASP A 87 -9.73 15.18 -17.12
N ASN A 88 -8.48 14.72 -16.99
CA ASN A 88 -7.49 14.72 -18.08
C ASN A 88 -7.77 13.65 -19.16
N GLY A 89 -8.88 12.90 -19.07
CA GLY A 89 -9.25 11.91 -20.07
C GLY A 89 -8.40 10.63 -20.03
N ALA A 90 -7.85 10.27 -18.86
CA ALA A 90 -7.08 9.03 -18.75
C ALA A 90 -7.93 7.82 -19.15
N ALA A 91 -7.35 6.94 -19.97
CA ALA A 91 -7.99 5.68 -20.35
C ALA A 91 -8.37 4.86 -19.10
N GLN A 92 -9.50 4.15 -19.16
CA GLN A 92 -10.02 3.38 -18.03
C GLN A 92 -9.00 2.35 -17.49
N GLY A 93 -8.20 1.75 -18.38
CA GLY A 93 -7.11 0.85 -17.98
C GLY A 93 -6.04 1.56 -17.15
N THR A 94 -5.59 2.73 -17.58
CA THR A 94 -4.62 3.56 -16.84
C THR A 94 -5.16 3.99 -15.48
N PHE A 95 -6.45 4.36 -15.41
CA PHE A 95 -7.12 4.73 -14.17
C PHE A 95 -7.14 3.55 -13.18
N LYS A 96 -7.60 2.37 -13.62
CA LYS A 96 -7.65 1.17 -12.77
C LYS A 96 -6.27 0.77 -12.27
N THR A 97 -5.28 0.76 -13.15
CA THR A 97 -3.90 0.43 -12.80
C THR A 97 -3.34 1.40 -11.76
N ASN A 98 -3.61 2.70 -11.90
CA ASN A 98 -3.22 3.66 -10.87
C ASN A 98 -3.95 3.38 -9.56
N TRP A 99 -5.27 3.21 -9.62
CA TRP A 99 -6.08 2.91 -8.44
C TRP A 99 -5.54 1.73 -7.65
N PHE A 100 -5.30 0.57 -8.30
CA PHE A 100 -4.80 -0.62 -7.61
C PHE A 100 -3.37 -0.46 -7.10
N GLY A 101 -2.50 0.24 -7.83
CA GLY A 101 -1.13 0.51 -7.37
C GLY A 101 -1.11 1.38 -6.11
N LEU A 102 -1.94 2.42 -6.07
CA LEU A 102 -2.07 3.28 -4.91
C LEU A 102 -2.72 2.53 -3.73
N GLN A 103 -3.84 1.85 -3.97
CA GLN A 103 -4.51 1.06 -2.94
C GLN A 103 -3.55 0.07 -2.29
N PHE A 104 -2.81 -0.70 -3.09
CA PHE A 104 -1.90 -1.72 -2.59
C PHE A 104 -0.79 -1.12 -1.71
N LEU A 105 -0.23 0.02 -2.11
CA LEU A 105 0.78 0.72 -1.32
C LEU A 105 0.25 1.13 0.06
N TYR A 106 -0.91 1.78 0.10
CA TYR A 106 -1.43 2.31 1.37
C TYR A 106 -1.97 1.20 2.27
N GLU A 107 -2.65 0.21 1.70
CA GLU A 107 -3.25 -0.91 2.45
C GLU A 107 -2.20 -1.90 2.96
N HIS A 108 -1.27 -2.33 2.11
CA HIS A 108 -0.32 -3.40 2.46
C HIS A 108 1.06 -2.90 2.90
N VAL A 109 1.60 -1.84 2.28
CA VAL A 109 2.97 -1.37 2.59
C VAL A 109 2.96 -0.43 3.79
N LEU A 110 2.00 0.50 3.83
CA LEU A 110 1.88 1.50 4.89
C LEU A 110 0.89 1.12 5.99
N GLY A 111 0.05 0.10 5.78
CA GLY A 111 -0.94 -0.37 6.75
C GLY A 111 -2.01 0.68 7.08
N ARG A 112 -2.34 1.57 6.14
CA ARG A 112 -3.36 2.60 6.28
C ARG A 112 -4.65 2.14 5.62
N GLU A 113 -5.64 1.83 6.44
CA GLU A 113 -7.00 1.57 5.96
C GLU A 113 -7.73 2.89 5.75
N TRP A 114 -7.83 3.34 4.49
CA TRP A 114 -8.63 4.50 4.12
C TRP A 114 -10.00 4.08 3.58
N ALA A 115 -11.04 4.82 3.98
CA ALA A 115 -12.41 4.59 3.52
C ALA A 115 -12.55 4.73 1.99
N LEU A 116 -11.64 5.48 1.36
CA LEU A 116 -11.53 5.59 -0.09
C LEU A 116 -11.32 4.23 -0.78
N PHE A 117 -10.51 3.36 -0.18
CA PHE A 117 -10.18 2.04 -0.73
C PHE A 117 -11.01 0.93 -0.09
N THR A 118 -11.31 1.07 1.20
CA THR A 118 -12.21 0.19 1.92
C THR A 118 -13.63 0.55 1.52
N LYS A 119 -14.10 0.00 0.41
CA LYS A 119 -15.53 -0.06 0.11
C LYS A 119 -16.17 -0.84 1.25
N LYS A 120 -16.63 -0.14 2.28
CA LYS A 120 -17.64 -0.65 3.20
C LYS A 120 -18.75 -1.08 2.27
N ARG A 121 -18.83 -2.38 1.96
CA ARG A 121 -20.10 -2.98 1.57
C ARG A 121 -21.00 -2.46 2.65
N SER A 122 -21.96 -1.62 2.30
CA SER A 122 -23.08 -1.36 3.18
C SER A 122 -23.44 -2.73 3.71
N ASP A 123 -23.21 -2.92 5.00
CA ASP A 123 -23.92 -3.92 5.75
C ASP A 123 -25.37 -3.60 5.41
N ASN A 124 -25.92 -4.40 4.50
CA ASN A 124 -27.30 -4.32 4.10
C ASN A 124 -27.93 -5.43 4.93
N PRO A 125 -28.27 -5.17 6.22
CA PRO A 125 -28.94 -6.19 7.04
C PRO A 125 -30.31 -6.57 6.46
N ASP A 126 -30.79 -5.83 5.46
CA ASP A 126 -32.08 -6.00 4.80
C ASP A 126 -32.24 -7.30 4.00
N ARG A 127 -31.15 -8.03 3.69
CA ARG A 127 -31.29 -9.33 2.99
C ARG A 127 -31.55 -10.53 3.92
N ALA A 128 -31.58 -10.33 5.23
CA ALA A 128 -31.75 -11.41 6.21
C ALA A 128 -33.19 -11.60 6.73
N ALA A 129 -34.20 -10.90 6.19
CA ALA A 129 -35.57 -11.01 6.69
C ALA A 129 -36.58 -11.32 5.57
N PHE A 130 -36.52 -12.52 4.99
CA PHE A 130 -37.75 -13.17 4.56
C PHE A 130 -38.23 -14.07 5.71
N PRO A 131 -39.13 -13.61 6.59
CA PRO A 131 -39.77 -14.49 7.54
C PRO A 131 -40.74 -15.40 6.78
N GLY A 132 -40.48 -16.70 6.83
CA GLY A 132 -41.54 -17.70 6.77
C GLY A 132 -42.07 -18.02 5.38
N SER A 133 -41.27 -18.76 4.59
CA SER A 133 -41.86 -19.88 3.85
C SER A 133 -42.40 -20.89 4.86
N SER A 134 -43.63 -20.69 5.35
CA SER A 134 -44.33 -21.67 6.16
C SER A 134 -45.47 -22.28 5.36
N LEU A 135 -45.20 -23.54 4.98
CA LEU A 135 -46.09 -24.68 4.80
C LEU A 135 -47.54 -24.43 4.33
N THR A 136 -47.81 -24.98 3.14
CA THR A 136 -48.89 -25.96 2.89
C THR A 136 -50.04 -25.95 3.90
N SER A 137 -51.18 -25.38 3.51
CA SER A 137 -52.46 -25.86 4.00
C SER A 137 -53.44 -26.05 2.85
N ARG A 138 -54.06 -27.22 2.94
CA ARG A 138 -54.85 -27.95 1.95
C ARG A 138 -56.28 -27.43 2.01
N CYS A 139 -56.82 -26.92 0.91
CA CYS A 139 -58.25 -26.66 0.77
C CYS A 139 -58.84 -27.69 -0.18
N SER A 140 -59.46 -28.72 0.40
CA SER A 140 -60.40 -29.61 -0.30
C SER A 140 -61.71 -28.84 -0.43
N VAL A 141 -62.24 -28.67 -1.64
CA VAL A 141 -63.61 -28.20 -1.86
C VAL A 141 -64.42 -29.34 -2.48
N SER A 142 -65.60 -29.53 -1.88
CA SER A 142 -66.59 -30.58 -2.11
C SER A 142 -67.29 -30.51 -3.45
#